data_AF-A0AA93HRA8-F1
#
_entry.id   AF-A0AA93HRA8-F1
#
_cell.length_a   1.000
_cell.length_b   1.000
_cell.length_c   1.000
_cell.angle_alpha   90.00
_cell.angle_beta   90.00
_cell.angle_gamma   90.00
#
_symmetry.space_group_name_H-M   'P 1'
#
loop_
_entity.id
_entity.type
_entity.pdbx_description
1 polymer ?
#
loop_
_entity_poly.entity_id
_entity_poly.type
_entity_poly.pdbx_seq_one_letter_code
_entity_poly.pdbx_strand_id
1 'polypeptide(L)'
;MITAIREVRRAKGLTLEEVALRCRPATTAQTIGRLETGTRTVSIGWLNRIAEALGVDSADLVKLPDRPDVAVAAILDAGGATAPRRAATVAAPRIDPSLVAVTVSGGVGDYRAGDEIWCARLAPDAFGSAMNRDVLVPRPAGRFVFGRLLARSDGKLHLLPPGAGARQQVVPEPAWLAMAVRLVRTL
;
A
#
# COMPACT_ATOMS: atom_id res chain seq x y z
N MET A 1 22.79 14.60 3.72
CA MET A 1 21.38 14.25 3.42
C MET A 1 21.41 13.28 2.25
N ILE A 2 21.16 11.99 2.51
CA ILE A 2 21.13 10.98 1.44
C ILE A 2 19.73 11.06 0.84
N THR A 3 19.59 11.46 -0.42
CA THR A 3 18.29 11.52 -1.09
C THR A 3 18.01 10.18 -1.79
N ALA A 4 16.74 9.76 -1.85
CA ALA A 4 16.33 8.55 -2.58
C ALA A 4 16.05 8.83 -4.07
N ILE A 5 16.30 10.06 -4.54
CA ILE A 5 15.95 10.55 -5.88
C ILE A 5 16.46 9.61 -6.98
N ARG A 6 17.72 9.17 -6.88
CA ARG A 6 18.34 8.28 -7.87
C ARG A 6 17.67 6.91 -7.92
N GLU A 7 17.31 6.36 -6.76
CA GLU A 7 16.68 5.05 -6.62
C GLU A 7 15.27 5.08 -7.21
N VAL A 8 14.47 6.09 -6.81
CA VAL A 8 13.10 6.29 -7.31
C VAL A 8 13.07 6.52 -8.82
N ARG A 9 13.97 7.37 -9.34
CA ARG A 9 14.07 7.62 -10.79
C ARG A 9 14.38 6.32 -11.55
N ARG A 10 15.36 5.54 -11.08
CA ARG A 10 15.74 4.26 -11.71
C ARG A 10 14.60 3.24 -11.66
N ALA A 11 13.87 3.17 -10.55
CA ALA A 11 12.70 2.29 -10.44
C ALA A 11 11.59 2.66 -11.43
N LYS A 12 11.45 3.95 -11.77
CA LYS A 12 10.53 4.43 -12.82
C LYS A 12 11.08 4.36 -14.24
N GLY A 13 12.31 3.87 -14.43
CA GLY A 13 12.94 3.74 -15.75
C GLY A 13 13.27 5.08 -16.43
N LEU A 14 13.30 6.19 -15.69
CA LEU A 14 13.52 7.52 -16.26
C LEU A 14 15.00 7.90 -16.31
N THR A 15 15.40 8.61 -17.35
CA THR A 15 16.71 9.26 -17.50
C THR A 15 16.76 10.59 -16.73
N LEU A 16 17.97 11.12 -16.50
CA LEU A 16 18.14 12.43 -15.87
C LEU A 16 17.49 13.55 -16.69
N GLU A 17 17.53 13.42 -18.02
CA GLU A 17 16.98 14.39 -18.96
C GLU A 17 15.45 14.40 -18.95
N GLU A 18 14.83 13.21 -18.92
CA GLU A 18 13.36 13.11 -18.81
C GLU A 18 12.84 13.70 -17.50
N VAL A 19 13.52 13.46 -16.37
CA VAL A 19 13.14 14.07 -15.09
C VAL A 19 13.31 15.59 -15.15
N ALA A 20 14.40 16.08 -15.74
CA ALA A 20 14.67 17.50 -15.87
C ALA A 20 13.60 18.23 -16.70
N LEU A 21 13.10 17.59 -17.77
CA LEU A 21 12.03 18.11 -18.62
C LEU A 21 10.65 18.09 -17.92
N ARG A 22 10.42 17.10 -17.06
CA ARG A 22 9.17 16.97 -16.28
C ARG A 22 9.08 17.98 -15.13
N CYS A 23 10.20 18.50 -14.63
CA CYS A 23 10.21 19.54 -13.61
C CYS A 23 9.47 20.82 -14.06
N ARG A 24 8.88 21.54 -13.09
CA ARG A 24 8.24 22.85 -13.29
C ARG A 24 8.84 23.89 -12.32
N PRO A 25 9.57 24.92 -12.81
CA PRO A 25 10.04 25.08 -14.19
C PRO A 25 11.02 23.96 -14.60
N ALA A 26 11.14 23.72 -15.91
CA ALA A 26 12.06 22.73 -16.45
C ALA A 26 13.51 23.08 -16.07
N THR A 27 14.35 22.05 -15.92
CA THR A 27 15.75 22.21 -15.53
C THR A 27 16.67 21.38 -16.43
N THR A 28 17.93 21.21 -16.03
CA THR A 28 18.93 20.45 -16.78
C THR A 28 19.25 19.11 -16.12
N ALA A 29 19.59 18.10 -16.93
CA ALA A 29 20.04 16.79 -16.45
C ALA A 29 21.22 16.89 -15.47
N GLN A 30 22.12 17.86 -15.69
CA GLN A 30 23.23 18.15 -14.78
C GLN A 30 22.77 18.64 -13.40
N THR A 31 21.68 19.41 -13.33
CA THR A 31 21.10 19.85 -12.06
C THR A 31 20.48 18.68 -11.31
N ILE A 32 19.73 17.80 -11.99
CA ILE A 32 19.21 16.57 -11.40
C ILE A 32 20.36 15.67 -10.92
N GLY A 33 21.41 15.48 -11.73
CA GLY A 33 22.58 14.70 -11.38
C GLY A 33 23.30 15.20 -10.12
N ARG A 34 23.43 16.51 -9.94
CA ARG A 34 24.00 17.09 -8.70
C ARG A 34 23.12 16.88 -7.47
N LEU A 35 21.81 16.92 -7.64
CA LEU A 35 20.85 16.66 -6.55
C LEU A 35 20.82 15.16 -6.17
N GLU A 36 21.06 14.27 -7.13
CA GLU A 36 21.22 12.83 -6.89
C GLU A 36 22.53 12.46 -6.20
N THR A 37 23.63 13.15 -6.51
CA THR A 37 24.95 12.87 -5.92
C THR A 37 25.19 13.58 -4.59
N GLY A 38 24.24 14.39 -4.13
CA GLY A 38 24.33 15.08 -2.83
C GLY A 38 25.38 16.20 -2.79
N THR A 39 25.88 16.65 -3.94
CA THR A 39 26.83 17.77 -4.05
C THR A 39 26.19 19.14 -3.78
N ARG A 40 24.86 19.18 -3.60
CA ARG A 40 24.09 20.33 -3.13
C ARG A 40 23.05 19.88 -2.10
N THR A 41 22.86 20.67 -1.05
CA THR A 41 21.75 20.51 -0.11
C THR A 41 20.44 20.75 -0.86
N VAL A 42 19.54 19.77 -0.83
CA VAL A 42 18.25 19.86 -1.53
C VAL A 42 17.30 20.69 -0.68
N SER A 43 16.82 21.82 -1.19
CA SER A 43 15.78 22.60 -0.53
C SER A 43 14.43 21.89 -0.62
N ILE A 44 13.52 22.19 0.31
CA ILE A 44 12.15 21.63 0.30
C ILE A 44 11.44 21.93 -1.03
N GLY A 45 11.62 23.13 -1.59
CA GLY A 45 11.05 23.49 -2.89
C GLY A 45 11.58 22.62 -4.04
N TRP A 46 12.86 22.23 -4.02
CA TRP A 46 13.42 21.31 -5.00
C TRP A 46 12.92 19.89 -4.81
N LEU A 47 12.79 19.44 -3.56
CA LEU A 47 12.27 18.12 -3.22
C LEU A 47 10.84 17.94 -3.77
N ASN A 48 9.95 18.89 -3.51
CA ASN A 48 8.57 18.86 -3.99
C ASN A 48 8.50 18.87 -5.52
N ARG A 49 9.33 19.69 -6.19
CA ARG A 49 9.39 19.73 -7.65
C ARG A 49 9.84 18.40 -8.27
N ILE A 50 10.80 17.73 -7.65
CA ILE A 50 11.29 16.43 -8.13
C ILE A 50 10.25 15.34 -7.83
N ALA A 51 9.57 15.41 -6.68
CA ALA A 51 8.50 14.49 -6.32
C ALA A 51 7.37 14.53 -7.36
N GLU A 52 6.95 15.73 -7.74
CA GLU A 52 5.97 15.94 -8.81
C GLU A 52 6.46 15.41 -10.16
N ALA A 53 7.71 15.72 -10.56
CA ALA A 53 8.28 15.23 -11.82
C ALA A 53 8.41 13.69 -11.88
N LEU A 54 8.62 13.07 -10.73
CA LEU A 54 8.67 11.62 -10.58
C LEU A 54 7.29 11.02 -10.33
N GLY A 55 6.26 11.78 -9.97
CA GLY A 55 4.94 11.28 -9.59
C GLY A 55 4.98 10.41 -8.33
N VAL A 56 5.63 10.91 -7.27
CA VAL A 56 5.71 10.29 -5.94
C VAL A 56 5.45 11.34 -4.86
N ASP A 57 5.24 10.91 -3.62
CA ASP A 57 5.21 11.84 -2.48
C ASP A 57 6.62 12.37 -2.16
N SER A 58 6.75 13.60 -1.70
CA SER A 58 8.06 14.18 -1.37
C SER A 58 8.74 13.47 -0.20
N ALA A 59 7.97 12.85 0.70
CA ALA A 59 8.48 11.97 1.76
C ALA A 59 9.22 10.74 1.20
N ASP A 60 8.85 10.24 0.01
CA ASP A 60 9.55 9.11 -0.62
C ASP A 60 10.96 9.48 -1.11
N LEU A 61 11.26 10.77 -1.28
CA LEU A 61 12.56 11.25 -1.76
C LEU A 61 13.56 11.54 -0.64
N VAL A 62 13.08 11.59 0.60
CA VAL A 62 13.90 11.80 1.80
C VAL A 62 14.21 10.42 2.38
N LYS A 63 15.51 10.05 2.45
CA LYS A 63 15.88 8.95 3.34
C LYS A 63 15.76 9.46 4.77
N LEU A 64 14.58 9.29 5.37
CA LEU A 64 14.41 9.44 6.81
C LEU A 64 15.35 8.41 7.48
N PRO A 65 16.23 8.83 8.40
CA PRO A 65 17.23 7.95 9.01
C PRO A 65 16.64 6.71 9.69
N ASP A 66 15.38 6.74 10.13
CA ASP A 66 14.78 5.69 10.96
C ASP A 66 13.59 5.00 10.31
N ARG A 67 13.80 4.36 9.16
CA ARG A 67 13.00 3.18 8.82
C ARG A 67 13.95 2.05 8.45
N PRO A 68 14.60 1.41 9.44
CA PRO A 68 15.41 0.26 9.16
C PRO A 68 14.52 -0.82 8.57
N ASP A 69 14.73 -1.08 7.29
CA ASP A 69 14.37 -2.33 6.66
C ASP A 69 14.83 -3.49 7.55
N VAL A 70 13.93 -4.42 7.86
CA VAL A 70 14.25 -5.56 8.72
C VAL A 70 14.98 -6.60 7.89
N ALA A 71 16.20 -6.96 8.28
CA ALA A 71 16.97 -7.98 7.57
C ALA A 71 16.27 -9.35 7.65
N VAL A 72 16.15 -10.04 6.52
CA VAL A 72 15.61 -11.40 6.47
C VAL A 72 16.71 -12.38 6.85
N ALA A 73 16.64 -12.92 8.07
CA ALA A 73 17.60 -13.92 8.53
C ALA A 73 17.30 -15.34 7.98
N ALA A 74 16.03 -15.68 7.79
CA ALA A 74 15.60 -17.00 7.34
C ALA A 74 14.27 -16.96 6.56
N ILE A 75 14.02 -18.01 5.78
CA ILE A 75 12.77 -18.33 5.09
C ILE A 75 12.22 -19.61 5.73
N LEU A 76 10.96 -19.59 6.16
CA LEU A 76 10.27 -20.71 6.79
C LEU A 76 9.25 -21.31 5.81
N ASP A 77 9.31 -22.62 5.61
CA ASP A 77 8.31 -23.40 4.89
C ASP A 77 8.02 -24.74 5.61
N ALA A 78 7.32 -25.66 4.93
CA ALA A 78 6.97 -26.96 5.50
C ALA A 78 8.21 -27.85 5.84
N GLY A 79 9.36 -27.58 5.24
CA GLY A 79 10.63 -28.29 5.47
C GLY A 79 11.51 -27.67 6.57
N GLY A 80 11.11 -26.52 7.13
CA GLY A 80 11.83 -25.83 8.21
C GLY A 80 12.39 -24.46 7.81
N ALA A 81 13.31 -23.93 8.62
CA ALA A 81 13.91 -22.61 8.41
C ALA A 81 15.24 -22.72 7.64
N THR A 82 15.38 -21.94 6.57
CA THR A 82 16.58 -21.92 5.72
C THR A 82 17.08 -20.50 5.46
N ALA A 83 18.38 -20.31 5.23
CA ALA A 83 18.93 -18.99 4.90
C ALA A 83 18.53 -18.56 3.47
N PRO A 84 18.25 -17.26 3.24
CA PRO A 84 17.94 -16.78 1.90
C PRO A 84 19.15 -16.86 0.97
N ARG A 85 18.93 -17.20 -0.32
CA ARG A 85 20.01 -17.33 -1.32
C ARG A 85 20.73 -16.01 -1.64
N ARG A 86 20.10 -14.88 -1.34
CA ARG A 86 20.63 -13.51 -1.51
C ARG A 86 20.19 -12.68 -0.32
N ALA A 87 20.97 -11.67 0.03
CA ALA A 87 20.58 -10.70 1.06
C ALA A 87 19.21 -10.10 0.71
N ALA A 88 18.31 -10.08 1.69
CA ALA A 88 16.94 -9.61 1.54
C ALA A 88 16.50 -8.82 2.78
N THR A 89 15.56 -7.90 2.58
CA THR A 89 14.97 -7.08 3.63
C THR A 89 13.46 -7.04 3.51
N VAL A 90 12.77 -6.77 4.63
CA VAL A 90 11.35 -6.47 4.69
C VAL A 90 11.16 -5.01 5.04
N ALA A 91 10.48 -4.28 4.16
CA ALA A 91 10.11 -2.90 4.42
C ALA A 91 9.03 -2.80 5.50
N ALA A 92 9.18 -1.81 6.39
CA ALA A 92 8.16 -1.50 7.39
C ALA A 92 6.81 -1.18 6.71
N PRO A 93 5.67 -1.60 7.29
CA PRO A 93 4.36 -1.24 6.77
C PRO A 93 4.20 0.27 6.61
N ARG A 94 3.77 0.72 5.43
CA ARG A 94 3.37 2.11 5.20
C ARG A 94 1.92 2.29 5.63
N ILE A 95 1.66 3.29 6.46
CA ILE A 95 0.31 3.71 6.83
C ILE A 95 -0.11 4.78 5.82
N ASP A 96 -1.16 4.47 5.05
CA ASP A 96 -1.83 5.45 4.20
C ASP A 96 -3.00 6.07 4.99
N PRO A 97 -3.17 7.40 5.03
CA PRO A 97 -4.23 8.06 5.80
C PRO A 97 -5.66 7.63 5.43
N SER A 98 -5.86 7.05 4.25
CA SER A 98 -7.16 6.54 3.78
C SER A 98 -7.50 5.14 4.29
N LEU A 99 -6.56 4.47 4.98
CA LEU A 99 -6.80 3.15 5.55
C LEU A 99 -7.83 3.20 6.68
N VAL A 100 -8.67 2.19 6.71
CA VAL A 100 -9.55 1.87 7.84
C VAL A 100 -9.18 0.49 8.39
N ALA A 101 -9.42 0.25 9.68
CA ALA A 101 -9.07 -1.01 10.32
C ALA A 101 -10.31 -1.79 10.77
N VAL A 102 -10.23 -3.11 10.68
CA VAL A 102 -11.16 -4.06 11.33
C VAL A 102 -10.38 -4.82 12.39
N THR A 103 -10.82 -4.78 13.64
CA THR A 103 -10.26 -5.60 14.72
C THR A 103 -11.04 -6.91 14.84
N VAL A 104 -10.34 -8.02 15.05
CA VAL A 104 -10.93 -9.35 15.15
C VAL A 104 -10.98 -9.77 16.61
N SER A 105 -12.17 -9.83 17.19
CA SER A 105 -12.35 -10.21 18.60
C SER A 105 -12.44 -11.73 18.81
N GLY A 106 -12.88 -12.49 17.81
CA GLY A 106 -12.98 -13.94 17.83
C GLY A 106 -12.53 -14.53 16.50
N GLY A 107 -11.86 -15.68 16.53
CA GLY A 107 -11.34 -16.32 15.32
C GLY A 107 -12.45 -16.68 14.33
N VAL A 108 -12.24 -16.38 13.05
CA VAL A 108 -13.19 -16.65 11.97
C VAL A 108 -12.46 -16.82 10.63
N GLY A 109 -12.72 -17.94 9.94
CA GLY A 109 -11.98 -18.28 8.72
C GLY A 109 -10.48 -18.32 8.99
N ASP A 110 -9.70 -17.56 8.20
CA ASP A 110 -8.25 -17.45 8.35
C ASP A 110 -7.80 -16.43 9.42
N TYR A 111 -8.73 -15.63 9.93
CA TYR A 111 -8.48 -14.58 10.92
C TYR A 111 -8.55 -15.12 12.35
N ARG A 112 -7.67 -14.64 13.23
CA ARG A 112 -7.56 -15.02 14.64
C ARG A 112 -7.93 -13.83 15.53
N ALA A 113 -8.34 -14.14 16.76
CA ALA A 113 -8.58 -13.11 17.77
C ALA A 113 -7.30 -12.29 18.00
N GLY A 114 -7.43 -10.97 18.06
CA GLY A 114 -6.31 -10.03 18.15
C GLY A 114 -5.77 -9.55 16.80
N ASP A 115 -6.25 -10.08 15.67
CA ASP A 115 -5.86 -9.58 14.36
C ASP A 115 -6.37 -8.14 14.11
N GLU A 116 -5.54 -7.35 13.45
CA GLU A 116 -5.92 -6.09 12.82
C GLU A 116 -5.86 -6.22 11.30
N ILE A 117 -7.01 -6.04 10.63
CA ILE A 117 -7.12 -6.07 9.18
C ILE A 117 -7.13 -4.63 8.67
N TRP A 118 -6.06 -4.21 8.03
CA TRP A 118 -5.98 -2.89 7.41
C TRP A 118 -6.58 -2.94 6.01
N CYS A 119 -7.50 -2.01 5.76
CA CYS A 119 -8.32 -2.00 4.55
C CYS A 119 -8.18 -0.66 3.82
N ALA A 120 -7.96 -0.71 2.51
CA ALA A 120 -7.94 0.47 1.65
C ALA A 120 -9.36 0.83 1.21
N ARG A 121 -9.79 2.06 1.46
CA ARG A 121 -11.12 2.53 1.09
C ARG A 121 -11.22 2.79 -0.41
N LEU A 122 -12.26 2.26 -1.04
CA LEU A 122 -12.55 2.38 -2.47
C LEU A 122 -13.89 3.09 -2.67
N ALA A 123 -13.94 3.93 -3.70
CA ALA A 123 -15.16 4.53 -4.22
C ALA A 123 -15.86 3.57 -5.21
N PRO A 124 -17.15 3.78 -5.53
CA PRO A 124 -17.94 2.85 -6.34
C PRO A 124 -17.40 2.54 -7.73
N ASP A 125 -16.70 3.47 -8.37
CA ASP A 125 -16.00 3.29 -9.64
C ASP A 125 -14.86 2.27 -9.51
N ALA A 126 -14.18 2.21 -8.36
CA ALA A 126 -13.05 1.32 -8.11
C ALA A 126 -13.43 -0.07 -7.57
N PHE A 127 -14.70 -0.37 -7.27
CA PHE A 127 -15.08 -1.66 -6.66
C PHE A 127 -14.66 -2.89 -7.47
N GLY A 128 -14.54 -2.78 -8.80
CA GLY A 128 -14.10 -3.88 -9.66
C GLY A 128 -12.69 -4.42 -9.30
N SER A 129 -11.83 -3.58 -8.74
CA SER A 129 -10.49 -3.98 -8.27
C SER A 129 -10.50 -4.88 -7.03
N ALA A 130 -11.63 -4.96 -6.32
CA ALA A 130 -11.79 -5.75 -5.10
C ALA A 130 -12.46 -7.12 -5.35
N MET A 131 -12.69 -7.50 -6.61
CA MET A 131 -13.27 -8.79 -6.94
C MET A 131 -12.42 -9.94 -6.40
N ASN A 132 -13.06 -10.92 -5.77
CA ASN A 132 -12.46 -12.06 -5.08
C ASN A 132 -11.53 -11.70 -3.90
N ARG A 133 -11.63 -10.46 -3.38
CA ARG A 133 -10.91 -10.00 -2.19
C ARG A 133 -11.86 -9.88 -1.01
N ASP A 134 -11.31 -10.00 0.18
CA ASP A 134 -12.06 -9.74 1.41
C ASP A 134 -12.24 -8.23 1.56
N VAL A 135 -13.46 -7.80 1.81
CA VAL A 135 -13.86 -6.40 1.88
C VAL A 135 -14.78 -6.15 3.08
N LEU A 136 -14.69 -4.96 3.64
CA LEU A 136 -15.66 -4.39 4.56
C LEU A 136 -16.63 -3.50 3.76
N VAL A 137 -17.93 -3.75 3.89
CA VAL A 137 -18.98 -2.96 3.23
C VAL A 137 -19.94 -2.40 4.27
N PRO A 138 -20.20 -1.08 4.29
CA PRO A 138 -21.17 -0.46 5.18
C PRO A 138 -22.60 -0.87 4.82
N ARG A 139 -23.47 -0.88 5.84
CA ARG A 139 -24.92 -1.06 5.75
C ARG A 139 -25.64 0.04 6.54
N PRO A 140 -26.94 0.27 6.27
CA PRO A 140 -27.73 1.23 7.02
C PRO A 140 -27.68 0.98 8.54
N ALA A 141 -27.77 2.08 9.31
CA ALA A 141 -27.70 2.11 10.77
C ALA A 141 -26.33 1.68 11.35
N GLY A 142 -25.22 2.08 10.70
CA GLY A 142 -23.86 1.88 11.22
C GLY A 142 -23.41 0.41 11.24
N ARG A 143 -24.09 -0.46 10.49
CA ARG A 143 -23.76 -1.89 10.39
C ARG A 143 -22.73 -2.11 9.30
N PHE A 144 -22.06 -3.26 9.34
CA PHE A 144 -21.10 -3.66 8.33
C PHE A 144 -21.28 -5.13 7.96
N VAL A 145 -20.83 -5.49 6.76
CA VAL A 145 -20.59 -6.87 6.33
C VAL A 145 -19.13 -6.97 5.95
N PHE A 146 -18.44 -7.95 6.52
CA PHE A 146 -17.09 -8.30 6.11
C PHE A 146 -17.13 -9.66 5.41
N GLY A 147 -16.49 -9.77 4.25
CA GLY A 147 -16.45 -11.02 3.50
C GLY A 147 -15.86 -10.86 2.10
N ARG A 148 -15.75 -11.99 1.38
CA ARG A 148 -15.20 -12.01 0.02
C ARG A 148 -16.20 -11.44 -0.97
N LEU A 149 -15.80 -10.45 -1.74
CA LEU A 149 -16.60 -9.92 -2.85
C LEU A 149 -16.63 -10.93 -4.00
N LEU A 150 -17.79 -11.50 -4.29
CA LEU A 150 -17.97 -12.53 -5.32
C LEU A 150 -18.52 -11.98 -6.64
N ALA A 151 -19.41 -10.99 -6.56
CA ALA A 151 -20.04 -10.40 -7.74
C ALA A 151 -20.48 -8.96 -7.49
N ARG A 152 -20.58 -8.21 -8.58
CA ARG A 152 -21.19 -6.88 -8.65
C ARG A 152 -22.14 -6.85 -9.85
N SER A 153 -23.41 -6.62 -9.61
CA SER A 153 -24.45 -6.54 -10.66
C SER A 153 -25.59 -5.65 -10.19
N ASP A 154 -26.15 -4.83 -11.07
CA ASP A 154 -27.32 -3.99 -10.81
C ASP A 154 -27.20 -3.16 -9.51
N GLY A 155 -26.05 -2.53 -9.30
CA GLY A 155 -25.77 -1.74 -8.10
C GLY A 155 -25.61 -2.55 -6.80
N LYS A 156 -25.69 -3.87 -6.86
CA LYS A 156 -25.58 -4.76 -5.70
C LYS A 156 -24.20 -5.41 -5.63
N LEU A 157 -23.69 -5.54 -4.42
CA LEU A 157 -22.50 -6.33 -4.11
C LEU A 157 -22.92 -7.66 -3.47
N HIS A 158 -22.33 -8.75 -3.94
CA HIS A 158 -22.55 -10.09 -3.42
C HIS A 158 -21.31 -10.51 -2.63
N LEU A 159 -21.48 -10.73 -1.33
CA LEU A 159 -20.39 -11.05 -0.42
C LEU A 159 -20.60 -12.40 0.24
N LEU A 160 -19.53 -13.16 0.42
CA LEU A 160 -19.54 -14.35 1.26
C LEU A 160 -18.77 -14.06 2.55
N PRO A 161 -19.45 -13.99 3.72
CA PRO A 161 -18.76 -13.82 5.00
C PRO A 161 -17.74 -14.94 5.26
N PRO A 162 -16.65 -14.66 6.01
CA PRO A 162 -15.69 -15.69 6.35
C PRO A 162 -16.31 -16.73 7.30
N GLY A 163 -15.84 -17.97 7.21
CA GLY A 163 -16.28 -19.08 8.06
C GLY A 163 -17.10 -20.14 7.33
N ALA A 164 -17.02 -21.38 7.84
CA ALA A 164 -17.72 -22.51 7.26
C ALA A 164 -19.24 -22.35 7.37
N GLY A 165 -19.97 -22.65 6.29
CA GLY A 165 -21.44 -22.59 6.26
C GLY A 165 -22.03 -21.17 6.20
N ALA A 166 -21.20 -20.13 6.04
CA ALA A 166 -21.67 -18.77 5.87
C ALA A 166 -22.57 -18.65 4.63
N ARG A 167 -23.67 -17.90 4.75
CA ARG A 167 -24.57 -17.60 3.64
C ARG A 167 -24.12 -16.32 2.93
N GLN A 168 -24.25 -16.32 1.61
CA GLN A 168 -24.02 -15.13 0.81
C GLN A 168 -24.94 -13.99 1.26
N GLN A 169 -24.38 -12.80 1.39
CA GLN A 169 -25.08 -11.57 1.69
C GLN A 169 -25.07 -10.66 0.47
N VAL A 170 -26.15 -9.89 0.30
CA VAL A 170 -26.28 -8.90 -0.78
C VAL A 170 -26.39 -7.52 -0.16
N VAL A 171 -25.52 -6.61 -0.58
CA VAL A 171 -25.51 -5.21 -0.13
C VAL A 171 -25.85 -4.30 -1.30
N PRO A 172 -27.00 -3.61 -1.29
CA PRO A 172 -27.38 -2.70 -2.35
C PRO A 172 -26.65 -1.35 -2.21
N GLU A 173 -26.14 -0.85 -3.33
CA GLU A 173 -25.64 0.53 -3.54
C GLU A 173 -24.79 1.10 -2.39
N PRO A 174 -23.73 0.40 -1.95
CA PRO A 174 -22.88 0.95 -0.89
C PRO A 174 -22.10 2.15 -1.41
N ALA A 175 -22.09 3.24 -0.61
CA ALA A 175 -21.37 4.47 -0.96
C ALA A 175 -19.84 4.29 -1.03
N TRP A 176 -19.31 3.27 -0.36
CA TRP A 176 -17.89 2.90 -0.38
C TRP A 176 -17.75 1.44 0.07
N LEU A 177 -16.59 0.84 -0.17
CA LEU A 177 -16.14 -0.40 0.49
C LEU A 177 -14.67 -0.24 0.89
N ALA A 178 -14.19 -1.06 1.82
CA ALA A 178 -12.77 -1.09 2.15
C ALA A 178 -12.20 -2.49 1.93
N MET A 179 -11.23 -2.61 1.02
CA MET A 179 -10.59 -3.86 0.64
C MET A 179 -9.46 -4.21 1.59
N ALA A 180 -9.45 -5.42 2.14
CA ALA A 180 -8.35 -5.91 2.96
C ALA A 180 -7.04 -5.95 2.16
N VAL A 181 -6.05 -5.20 2.64
CA VAL A 181 -4.73 -5.07 2.00
C VAL A 181 -3.58 -5.55 2.89
N ARG A 182 -3.78 -5.57 4.21
CA ARG A 182 -2.77 -6.08 5.14
C ARG A 182 -3.41 -6.69 6.38
N LEU A 183 -2.79 -7.76 6.87
CA LEU A 183 -3.08 -8.35 8.17
C LEU A 183 -1.90 -8.04 9.10
N VAL A 184 -2.18 -7.50 10.28
CA VAL A 184 -1.21 -7.33 11.36
C VAL A 184 -1.65 -8.23 12.50
N ARG A 185 -0.74 -9.12 12.90
CA ARG A 185 -0.94 -10.02 14.04
C ARG A 185 0.27 -9.88 14.95
N THR A 186 0.03 -9.38 16.14
CA THR A 186 1.02 -9.43 17.22
C THR A 186 1.07 -10.87 17.73
N LEU A 187 2.26 -11.46 17.72
CA LEU A 187 2.53 -12.84 18.15
C LEU A 187 3.11 -12.87 19.56
#